data_AF-A0A4Y3WTD3-F1
#
_entry.id   AF-A0A4Y3WTD3-F1
#
_cell.length_a   1.000
_cell.length_b   1.000
_cell.length_c   1.000
_cell.angle_alpha   90.00
_cell.angle_beta   90.00
_cell.angle_gamma   90.00
#
_symmetry.space_group_name_H-M   'P 1'
#
loop_
_entity.id
_entity.type
_entity.pdbx_description
1 polymer ?
#
loop_
_entity_poly.entity_id
_entity_poly.type
_entity_poly.pdbx_seq_one_letter_code
_entity_poly.pdbx_strand_id
1 'polypeptide(L)'
;MFERFTDKARRVVVLAQEEARDRRADAIRAEHLLAALYRVPDNLALTVLEAHSVDAEGVRADLDGLRDGLGPADAQALATLGIDLDEVRRQVEDTFGEGALDRARGRARRWSAGHIPFDRGAKKVLELALREALRMGHGYIGCEHVLLGLLNSGGPAQTILVARGARLDSARVIVEELVRWRRAG
;
A
#
# COMPACT_ATOMS: atom_id res chain seq x y z
N MET A 1 12.78 -15.20 7.42
CA MET A 1 11.69 -14.19 7.42
C MET A 1 10.57 -14.53 6.43
N PHE A 2 10.87 -14.96 5.19
CA PHE A 2 9.86 -15.28 4.16
C PHE A 2 9.49 -16.77 4.03
N GLU A 3 9.91 -17.65 4.94
CA GLU A 3 9.74 -19.10 4.78
C GLU A 3 8.27 -19.54 4.66
N ARG A 4 7.34 -18.77 5.22
CA ARG A 4 5.90 -19.04 5.11
C ARG A 4 5.25 -18.39 3.89
N PHE A 5 5.91 -17.46 3.21
CA PHE A 5 5.35 -16.80 2.04
C PHE A 5 5.38 -17.74 0.82
N THR A 6 4.29 -17.79 0.06
CA THR A 6 4.31 -18.42 -1.26
C THR A 6 5.25 -17.66 -2.21
N ASP A 7 5.69 -18.28 -3.29
CA ASP A 7 6.57 -17.62 -4.26
C ASP A 7 5.95 -16.36 -4.86
N LYS A 8 4.64 -16.39 -5.13
CA LYS A 8 3.90 -15.21 -5.61
C LYS A 8 3.86 -14.11 -4.55
N ALA A 9 3.59 -14.44 -3.29
CA ALA A 9 3.55 -13.44 -2.22
C ALA A 9 4.94 -12.86 -1.92
N ARG A 10 5.99 -13.68 -1.97
CA ARG A 10 7.40 -13.23 -1.87
C ARG A 10 7.74 -12.26 -3.01
N ARG A 11 7.30 -12.57 -4.23
CA ARG A 11 7.48 -11.70 -5.39
C ARG A 11 6.77 -10.34 -5.22
N VAL A 12 5.57 -10.31 -4.62
CA VAL A 12 4.90 -9.04 -4.28
C VAL A 12 5.77 -8.18 -3.35
N VAL A 13 6.35 -8.78 -2.31
CA VAL A 13 7.20 -8.03 -1.37
C VAL A 13 8.47 -7.49 -2.04
N VAL A 14 9.09 -8.28 -2.93
CA VAL A 14 10.27 -7.84 -3.70
C VAL A 14 9.90 -6.72 -4.67
N LEU A 15 8.80 -6.87 -5.42
CA LEU A 15 8.33 -5.87 -6.36
C LEU A 15 7.91 -4.57 -5.67
N ALA A 16 7.43 -4.61 -4.43
CA ALA A 16 7.12 -3.39 -3.67
C ALA A 16 8.37 -2.53 -3.42
N GLN A 17 9.55 -3.14 -3.38
CA GLN A 17 10.81 -2.40 -3.29
C GLN A 17 11.18 -1.75 -4.64
N GLU A 18 10.88 -2.40 -5.76
CA GLU A 18 11.02 -1.81 -7.10
C GLU A 18 10.05 -0.64 -7.27
N GLU A 19 8.77 -0.80 -6.93
CA GLU A 19 7.76 0.27 -6.91
C GLU A 19 8.21 1.48 -6.09
N ALA A 20 8.75 1.23 -4.89
CA ALA A 20 9.28 2.30 -4.05
C ALA A 20 10.48 3.02 -4.71
N ARG A 21 11.39 2.28 -5.37
CA ARG A 21 12.53 2.86 -6.10
C ARG A 21 12.09 3.68 -7.30
N ASP A 22 11.18 3.15 -8.11
CA ASP A 22 10.66 3.80 -9.32
C ASP A 22 9.96 5.13 -8.95
N ARG A 23 9.26 5.13 -7.80
CA ARG A 23 8.62 6.32 -7.22
C ARG A 23 9.57 7.20 -6.40
N ARG A 24 10.87 6.88 -6.35
CA ARG A 24 11.90 7.58 -5.55
C ARG A 24 11.52 7.77 -4.09
N ALA A 25 10.76 6.82 -3.54
CA ALA A 25 10.33 6.83 -2.15
C ALA A 25 11.50 6.49 -1.22
N ASP A 26 11.49 7.09 -0.04
CA ASP A 26 12.41 6.85 1.06
C ASP A 26 12.01 5.64 1.94
N ALA A 27 10.78 5.15 1.78
CA ALA A 27 10.27 3.96 2.44
C ALA A 27 9.31 3.16 1.55
N ILE A 28 9.25 1.84 1.78
CA ILE A 28 8.22 0.97 1.21
C ILE A 28 6.96 1.13 2.05
N ARG A 29 5.86 1.56 1.41
CA ARG A 29 4.56 1.80 2.03
C ARG A 29 3.51 0.80 1.52
N ALA A 30 2.32 0.84 2.11
CA ALA A 30 1.21 -0.06 1.75
C ALA A 30 0.80 0.09 0.27
N GLU A 31 0.90 1.30 -0.29
CA GLU A 31 0.59 1.57 -1.71
C GLU A 31 1.53 0.81 -2.65
N HIS A 32 2.81 0.67 -2.27
CA HIS A 32 3.78 -0.08 -3.06
C HIS A 32 3.50 -1.59 -3.02
N LEU A 33 3.01 -2.11 -1.88
CA LEU A 33 2.54 -3.49 -1.79
C LEU A 33 1.28 -3.73 -2.65
N LEU A 34 0.36 -2.77 -2.66
CA LEU A 34 -0.84 -2.83 -3.50
C LEU A 34 -0.48 -2.77 -5.00
N ALA A 35 0.38 -1.84 -5.42
CA ALA A 35 0.87 -1.77 -6.79
C ALA A 35 1.57 -3.08 -7.21
N ALA A 36 2.40 -3.63 -6.32
CA ALA A 36 3.10 -4.88 -6.56
C ALA A 36 2.17 -6.10 -6.69
N LEU A 37 1.02 -6.13 -6.01
CA LEU A 37 0.01 -7.19 -6.18
C LEU A 37 -0.48 -7.28 -7.63
N TYR A 38 -0.69 -6.13 -8.30
CA TYR A 38 -1.11 -6.08 -9.70
C TYR A 38 0.02 -6.41 -10.69
N ARG A 39 1.28 -6.48 -10.26
CA ARG A 39 2.43 -6.87 -11.08
C ARG A 39 2.75 -8.37 -11.02
N VAL A 40 2.09 -9.12 -10.13
CA VAL A 40 2.21 -10.58 -10.07
C VAL A 40 0.98 -11.21 -10.72
N PRO A 41 1.07 -11.80 -11.92
CA PRO A 41 -0.10 -12.38 -12.58
C PRO A 41 -0.64 -13.62 -11.85
N ASP A 42 -1.90 -13.96 -12.14
CA ASP A 42 -2.60 -15.18 -11.71
C ASP A 42 -2.55 -15.43 -10.20
N ASN A 43 -2.67 -14.39 -9.39
CA ASN A 43 -2.65 -14.53 -7.93
C ASN A 43 -4.06 -14.43 -7.34
N LEU A 44 -4.27 -15.08 -6.19
CA LEU A 44 -5.59 -15.22 -5.59
C LEU A 44 -6.17 -13.88 -5.11
N ALA A 45 -5.34 -12.90 -4.77
CA ALA A 45 -5.84 -11.56 -4.44
C ALA A 45 -6.50 -10.88 -5.63
N LEU A 46 -5.98 -11.04 -6.85
CA LEU A 46 -6.61 -10.48 -8.05
C LEU A 46 -7.96 -11.13 -8.31
N THR A 47 -8.08 -12.45 -8.15
CA THR A 47 -9.38 -13.15 -8.24
C THR A 47 -10.39 -12.62 -7.22
N VAL A 48 -9.95 -12.33 -5.99
CA VAL A 48 -10.83 -11.73 -4.96
C VAL A 48 -11.25 -10.31 -5.33
N LEU A 49 -10.34 -9.51 -5.88
CA LEU A 49 -10.63 -8.15 -6.34
C LEU A 49 -11.57 -8.13 -7.56
N GLU A 50 -11.38 -9.06 -8.50
CA GLU A 50 -12.28 -9.29 -9.64
C GLU A 50 -13.69 -9.69 -9.19
N ALA A 51 -13.81 -10.56 -8.19
CA ALA A 51 -15.10 -10.91 -7.59
C ALA A 51 -15.78 -9.70 -6.93
N HIS A 52 -15.00 -8.71 -6.51
CA HIS A 52 -15.48 -7.41 -6.04
C HIS A 52 -15.76 -6.39 -7.15
N SER A 53 -15.55 -6.75 -8.42
CA SER A 53 -15.61 -5.83 -9.56
C SER A 53 -14.66 -4.62 -9.41
N VAL A 54 -13.54 -4.80 -8.71
CA VAL A 54 -12.52 -3.76 -8.58
C VAL A 54 -11.74 -3.65 -9.88
N ASP A 55 -11.88 -2.52 -10.55
CA ASP A 55 -11.12 -2.20 -11.75
C ASP A 55 -9.64 -1.95 -11.42
N ALA A 56 -8.76 -2.72 -12.07
CA ALA A 56 -7.32 -2.62 -11.93
C ALA A 56 -6.77 -1.31 -12.51
N GLU A 57 -7.37 -0.78 -13.58
CA GLU A 57 -6.95 0.49 -14.18
C GLU A 57 -7.24 1.65 -13.23
N GLY A 58 -8.46 1.69 -12.68
CA GLY A 58 -8.85 2.65 -11.66
C GLY A 58 -7.96 2.63 -10.41
N VAL A 59 -7.62 1.44 -9.89
CA VAL A 59 -6.71 1.35 -8.74
C VAL A 59 -5.30 1.87 -9.07
N ARG A 60 -4.77 1.58 -10.28
CA ARG A 60 -3.48 2.13 -10.71
C ARG A 60 -3.52 3.65 -10.84
N ALA A 61 -4.59 4.20 -11.42
CA ALA A 61 -4.78 5.64 -11.52
C ALA A 61 -4.82 6.33 -10.14
N ASP A 62 -5.53 5.74 -9.16
CA ASP A 62 -5.58 6.27 -7.80
C ASP A 62 -4.19 6.22 -7.13
N LEU A 63 -3.44 5.13 -7.31
CA LEU A 63 -2.07 4.98 -6.79
C LEU A 63 -1.09 5.96 -7.43
N ASP A 64 -1.28 6.29 -8.70
CA ASP A 64 -0.47 7.30 -9.39
C ASP A 64 -0.81 8.71 -8.90
N GLY A 65 -2.08 8.99 -8.63
CA GLY A 65 -2.52 10.23 -7.99
C GLY A 65 -1.86 10.47 -6.62
N LEU A 66 -1.60 9.42 -5.84
CA LEU A 66 -0.88 9.54 -4.56
C LEU A 66 0.59 9.97 -4.72
N ARG A 67 1.19 9.81 -5.91
CA ARG A 67 2.59 10.20 -6.16
C ARG A 67 2.75 11.71 -6.20
N ASP A 68 1.75 12.42 -6.67
CA ASP A 68 1.85 13.86 -6.97
C ASP A 68 1.64 14.75 -5.73
N GLY A 69 1.46 14.14 -4.55
CA GLY A 69 1.28 14.86 -3.28
C GLY A 69 -0.07 15.57 -3.20
N LEU A 70 -0.18 16.56 -2.30
CA LEU A 70 -1.28 17.53 -2.38
C LEU A 70 -1.10 18.30 -3.70
N GLY A 71 -1.91 17.97 -4.70
CA GLY A 71 -1.88 18.65 -5.98
C GLY A 71 -2.40 20.08 -5.86
N PRO A 72 -2.35 20.88 -6.94
CA PRO A 72 -2.95 22.22 -6.96
C PRO A 72 -4.43 22.20 -6.54
N ALA A 73 -5.15 21.12 -6.88
CA ALA A 73 -6.54 20.92 -6.49
C ALA A 73 -6.70 20.75 -4.96
N ASP A 74 -5.81 19.99 -4.31
CA ASP A 74 -5.87 19.81 -2.85
C ASP A 74 -5.44 21.09 -2.12
N ALA A 75 -4.43 21.79 -2.63
CA ALA A 75 -4.04 23.11 -2.14
C ALA A 75 -5.21 24.10 -2.23
N GLN A 76 -5.94 24.09 -3.34
CA GLN A 76 -7.13 24.93 -3.53
C GLN A 76 -8.28 24.53 -2.59
N ALA A 77 -8.49 23.23 -2.37
CA ALA A 77 -9.49 22.73 -1.43
C ALA A 77 -9.17 23.17 0.00
N LEU A 78 -7.90 23.10 0.41
CA LEU A 78 -7.42 23.58 1.70
C LEU A 78 -7.55 25.10 1.83
N ALA A 79 -7.22 25.85 0.77
CA ALA A 79 -7.38 27.31 0.75
C ALA A 79 -8.85 27.73 0.92
N THR A 80 -9.79 26.95 0.35
CA THR A 80 -11.23 27.15 0.54
C THR A 80 -11.65 26.94 2.01
N LEU A 81 -10.95 26.07 2.73
CA LEU A 81 -11.11 25.88 4.18
C LEU A 81 -10.32 26.89 5.02
N GLY A 82 -9.70 27.90 4.39
CA GLY A 82 -8.89 28.93 5.06
C GLY A 82 -7.47 28.50 5.42
N ILE A 83 -6.98 27.39 4.85
CA ILE A 83 -5.63 26.88 5.07
C ILE A 83 -4.76 27.23 3.85
N ASP A 84 -3.93 28.26 4.00
CA ASP A 84 -2.96 28.69 2.98
C ASP A 84 -1.63 27.92 3.16
N LEU A 85 -1.33 27.04 2.21
CA LEU A 85 -0.11 26.22 2.25
C LEU A 85 1.17 27.04 2.04
N ASP A 86 1.11 28.16 1.32
CA ASP A 86 2.26 29.04 1.11
C ASP A 86 2.58 29.81 2.39
N GLU A 87 1.54 30.25 3.12
CA GLU A 87 1.69 30.85 4.45
C GLU A 87 2.29 29.87 5.45
N VAL A 88 1.79 28.62 5.49
CA VAL A 88 2.34 27.57 6.35
C VAL A 88 3.81 27.30 6.02
N ARG A 89 4.17 27.23 4.73
CA ARG A 89 5.56 27.05 4.30
C ARG A 89 6.44 28.19 4.79
N ARG A 90 6.03 29.43 4.54
CA ARG A 90 6.76 30.63 4.93
C ARG A 90 6.97 30.66 6.44
N GLN A 91 5.93 30.39 7.23
CA GLN A 91 6.02 30.38 8.69
C GLN A 91 7.01 29.31 9.21
N VAL A 92 7.05 28.13 8.60
CA VAL A 92 8.04 27.10 8.93
C VAL A 92 9.46 27.56 8.58
N GLU A 93 9.65 28.18 7.42
CA GLU A 93 10.96 28.71 7.03
C GLU A 93 11.41 29.88 7.90
N ASP A 94 10.51 30.78 8.27
CA ASP A 94 10.79 31.89 9.20
C ASP A 94 11.20 31.35 10.58
N THR A 95 10.59 30.24 11.03
CA THR A 95 10.84 29.65 12.35
C THR A 95 12.09 28.76 12.39
N PHE A 96 12.33 27.98 11.34
CA PHE A 96 13.35 26.91 11.31
C PHE A 96 14.47 27.15 10.26
N GLY A 97 14.45 28.32 9.61
CA GLY A 97 15.35 28.77 8.54
C GLY A 97 14.90 28.35 7.14
N GLU A 98 15.28 29.13 6.12
CA GLU A 98 15.00 28.87 4.69
C GLU A 98 15.27 27.42 4.30
N GLY A 99 14.35 26.73 3.61
CA GLY A 99 14.52 25.32 3.24
C GLY A 99 14.44 24.33 4.41
N ALA A 100 13.89 24.72 5.56
CA ALA A 100 13.69 23.83 6.72
C ALA A 100 12.92 22.55 6.39
N LEU A 101 11.87 22.66 5.57
CA LEU A 101 11.07 21.51 5.12
C LEU A 101 11.90 20.54 4.25
N ASP A 102 12.75 21.06 3.39
CA ASP A 102 13.60 20.24 2.51
C ASP A 102 14.75 19.57 3.26
N ARG A 103 15.29 20.23 4.29
CA ARG A 103 16.29 19.62 5.19
C ARG A 103 15.71 18.48 6.02
N ALA A 104 14.45 18.61 6.47
CA ALA A 104 13.75 17.54 7.18
C ALA A 104 13.60 16.30 6.29
N ARG A 105 13.23 16.50 5.01
CA ARG A 105 13.19 15.44 3.98
C ARG A 105 14.59 14.87 3.68
N GLY A 106 15.63 15.70 3.73
CA GLY A 106 17.02 15.34 3.44
C GLY A 106 17.67 14.36 4.42
N ARG A 107 17.28 14.34 5.71
CA ARG A 107 17.88 13.41 6.71
C ARG A 107 17.55 11.94 6.46
N ALA A 108 16.46 11.64 5.77
CA ALA A 108 16.11 10.27 5.36
C ALA A 108 17.07 9.70 4.29
N ARG A 109 17.77 10.56 3.55
CA ARG A 109 18.61 10.18 2.39
C ARG A 109 19.96 9.56 2.75
N ARG A 110 20.31 9.44 4.04
CA ARG A 110 21.58 8.84 4.51
C ARG A 110 21.54 7.32 4.66
N TRP A 111 20.43 6.66 4.35
CA TRP A 111 20.30 5.21 4.50
C TRP A 111 20.88 4.54 3.25
N SER A 112 22.06 3.97 3.48
CA SER A 112 22.94 3.18 2.63
C SER A 112 22.35 2.59 1.35
N ALA A 113 23.10 2.79 0.26
CA ALA A 113 23.08 2.05 -1.00
C ALA A 113 22.47 0.64 -0.89
N GLY A 114 21.24 0.48 -1.37
CA GLY A 114 20.69 -0.83 -1.74
C GLY A 114 19.28 -1.12 -1.24
N HIS A 115 18.96 -0.90 0.05
CA HIS A 115 17.71 -1.40 0.64
C HIS A 115 16.80 -0.29 1.19
N ILE A 116 15.61 -0.14 0.61
CA ILE A 116 14.57 0.79 1.08
C ILE A 116 13.84 0.11 2.25
N PRO A 117 13.77 0.72 3.44
CA PRO A 117 13.09 0.12 4.59
C PRO A 117 11.56 0.14 4.41
N PHE A 118 10.87 -0.84 5.00
CA PHE A 118 9.41 -0.76 5.18
C PHE A 118 9.06 0.26 6.25
N ASP A 119 8.06 1.10 5.96
CA ASP A 119 7.46 2.01 6.94
C ASP A 119 6.59 1.24 7.96
N ARG A 120 5.95 1.96 8.89
CA ARG A 120 5.07 1.32 9.88
C ARG A 120 3.82 0.73 9.24
N GLY A 121 3.23 1.39 8.25
CA GLY A 121 2.00 0.93 7.58
C GLY A 121 2.21 -0.37 6.81
N ALA A 122 3.28 -0.47 6.02
CA ALA A 122 3.59 -1.66 5.26
C ALA A 122 4.02 -2.84 6.15
N LYS A 123 4.76 -2.58 7.24
CA LYS A 123 4.99 -3.62 8.27
C LYS A 123 3.68 -4.12 8.87
N LYS A 124 2.72 -3.21 9.12
CA LYS A 124 1.40 -3.57 9.63
C LYS A 124 0.62 -4.45 8.67
N VAL A 125 0.66 -4.16 7.37
CA VAL A 125 0.05 -5.01 6.32
C VAL A 125 0.58 -6.45 6.41
N LEU A 126 1.89 -6.64 6.50
CA LEU A 126 2.50 -7.98 6.55
C LEU A 126 2.17 -8.72 7.86
N GLU A 127 2.10 -8.01 8.99
CA GLU A 127 1.65 -8.55 10.27
C GLU A 127 0.19 -9.03 10.19
N LEU A 128 -0.69 -8.21 9.60
CA LEU A 128 -2.10 -8.54 9.41
C LEU A 128 -2.28 -9.71 8.43
N ALA A 129 -1.49 -9.78 7.36
CA ALA A 129 -1.49 -10.92 6.45
C ALA A 129 -1.15 -12.23 7.18
N LEU A 130 -0.14 -12.22 8.07
CA LEU A 130 0.16 -13.37 8.92
C LEU A 130 -1.04 -13.71 9.84
N ARG A 131 -1.69 -12.71 10.44
CA ARG A 131 -2.87 -12.95 11.30
C ARG A 131 -4.03 -13.56 10.52
N GLU A 132 -4.31 -13.12 9.31
CA GLU A 132 -5.37 -13.69 8.48
C GLU A 132 -5.04 -15.13 8.07
N ALA A 133 -3.79 -15.42 7.71
CA ALA A 133 -3.36 -16.79 7.44
C ALA A 133 -3.56 -17.70 8.64
N LEU A 134 -3.19 -17.24 9.85
CA LEU A 134 -3.40 -17.98 11.09
C LEU A 134 -4.89 -18.14 11.41
N ARG A 135 -5.71 -17.09 11.24
CA ARG A 135 -7.16 -17.11 11.45
C ARG A 135 -7.84 -18.17 10.59
N MET A 136 -7.39 -18.32 9.34
CA MET A 136 -7.90 -19.30 8.39
C MET A 136 -7.26 -20.69 8.52
N GLY A 137 -6.30 -20.88 9.43
CA GLY A 137 -5.56 -22.15 9.57
C GLY A 137 -4.64 -22.47 8.38
N HIS A 138 -4.21 -21.47 7.62
CA HIS A 138 -3.29 -21.62 6.50
C HIS A 138 -1.84 -21.71 6.99
N GLY A 139 -1.15 -22.79 6.62
CA GLY A 139 0.29 -22.99 6.90
C GLY A 139 1.21 -22.03 6.14
N TYR A 140 0.66 -21.27 5.18
CA TYR A 140 1.37 -20.37 4.29
C TYR A 140 0.73 -18.96 4.28
N ILE A 141 1.46 -17.98 3.76
CA ILE A 141 1.01 -16.62 3.51
C ILE A 141 1.05 -16.38 2.00
N GLY A 142 -0.11 -16.37 1.36
CA GLY A 142 -0.27 -16.03 -0.05
C GLY A 142 -0.69 -14.57 -0.30
N CYS A 143 -0.85 -14.22 -1.58
CA CYS A 143 -1.23 -12.86 -1.98
C CYS A 143 -2.60 -12.45 -1.42
N GLU A 144 -3.52 -13.40 -1.30
CA GLU A 144 -4.84 -13.20 -0.68
C GLU A 144 -4.73 -12.70 0.77
N HIS A 145 -3.76 -13.21 1.54
CA HIS A 145 -3.55 -12.74 2.90
C HIS A 145 -2.93 -11.33 2.91
N VAL A 146 -2.05 -11.03 1.97
CA VAL A 146 -1.51 -9.67 1.78
C VAL A 146 -2.63 -8.68 1.46
N LEU A 147 -3.57 -9.06 0.58
CA LEU A 147 -4.77 -8.26 0.29
C LEU A 147 -5.63 -8.04 1.52
N LEU A 148 -5.92 -9.08 2.31
CA LEU A 148 -6.68 -8.93 3.54
C LEU A 148 -5.96 -8.03 4.55
N GLY A 149 -4.62 -8.11 4.60
CA GLY A 149 -3.78 -7.19 5.36
C GLY A 149 -3.94 -5.73 4.91
N LEU A 150 -3.95 -5.48 3.60
CA LEU A 150 -4.18 -4.15 3.02
C LEU A 150 -5.60 -3.64 3.30
N LEU A 151 -6.62 -4.50 3.23
CA LEU A 151 -8.00 -4.17 3.55
C LEU A 151 -8.24 -3.88 5.04
N ASN A 152 -7.25 -4.09 5.91
CA ASN A 152 -7.35 -3.92 7.36
C ASN A 152 -6.21 -3.06 7.96
N SER A 153 -5.35 -2.47 7.12
CA SER A 153 -4.15 -1.76 7.61
C SER A 153 -4.38 -0.31 8.00
N GLY A 154 -5.50 0.31 7.59
CA GLY A 154 -5.60 1.76 7.52
C GLY A 154 -4.86 2.31 6.29
N GLY A 155 -4.96 3.64 6.13
CA GLY A 155 -4.15 4.41 5.19
C GLY A 155 -4.60 4.33 3.72
N PRO A 156 -3.83 4.97 2.82
CA PRO A 156 -4.26 5.21 1.44
C PRO A 156 -4.59 3.94 0.65
N ALA A 157 -3.80 2.87 0.79
CA ALA A 157 -4.07 1.61 0.10
C ALA A 157 -5.43 1.00 0.49
N GLN A 158 -5.80 1.04 1.78
CA GLN A 158 -7.11 0.59 2.22
C GLN A 158 -8.22 1.50 1.68
N THR A 159 -8.02 2.82 1.76
CA THR A 159 -8.99 3.81 1.27
C THR A 159 -9.29 3.60 -0.21
N ILE A 160 -8.26 3.39 -1.06
CA ILE A 160 -8.43 3.11 -2.49
C ILE A 160 -9.26 1.84 -2.69
N LEU A 161 -8.88 0.74 -2.05
CA LEU A 161 -9.58 -0.54 -2.20
C LEU A 161 -11.06 -0.44 -1.78
N VAL A 162 -11.34 0.22 -0.65
CA VAL A 162 -12.70 0.41 -0.14
C VAL A 162 -13.51 1.34 -1.03
N ALA A 163 -12.92 2.44 -1.49
CA ALA A 163 -13.57 3.37 -2.42
C ALA A 163 -13.94 2.69 -3.75
N ARG A 164 -13.16 1.68 -4.16
CA ARG A 164 -13.41 0.85 -5.35
C ARG A 164 -14.31 -0.36 -5.07
N GLY A 165 -14.86 -0.50 -3.86
CA GLY A 165 -15.88 -1.49 -3.52
C GLY A 165 -15.38 -2.79 -2.88
N ALA A 166 -14.07 -2.95 -2.67
CA ALA A 166 -13.56 -4.09 -1.91
C ALA A 166 -13.91 -3.95 -0.43
N ARG A 167 -14.42 -5.03 0.18
CA ARG A 167 -14.73 -5.06 1.61
C ARG A 167 -14.05 -6.25 2.28
N LEU A 168 -13.52 -6.01 3.48
CA LEU A 168 -12.73 -7.00 4.21
C LEU A 168 -13.52 -8.29 4.49
N ASP A 169 -14.75 -8.19 5.00
CA ASP A 169 -15.51 -9.36 5.43
C ASP A 169 -15.92 -10.24 4.25
N SER A 170 -16.39 -9.65 3.16
CA SER A 170 -16.69 -10.39 1.93
C SER A 170 -15.43 -10.98 1.28
N ALA A 171 -14.31 -10.26 1.29
CA ALA A 171 -13.04 -10.77 0.78
C ALA A 171 -12.58 -12.02 1.57
N ARG A 172 -12.78 -12.05 2.90
CA ARG A 172 -12.50 -13.24 3.72
C ARG A 172 -13.34 -14.44 3.28
N VAL A 173 -14.64 -14.25 3.08
CA VAL A 173 -15.55 -15.31 2.62
C VAL A 173 -15.10 -15.86 1.26
N ILE A 174 -14.82 -14.99 0.30
CA ILE A 174 -14.37 -15.38 -1.04
C ILE A 174 -13.05 -16.17 -0.96
N VAL A 175 -12.10 -15.75 -0.13
CA VAL A 175 -10.83 -16.49 0.04
C VAL A 175 -11.08 -17.89 0.60
N GLU A 176 -11.91 -18.02 1.62
CA GLU A 176 -12.24 -19.32 2.23
C GLU A 176 -12.93 -20.26 1.22
N GLU A 177 -13.85 -19.72 0.40
CA GLU A 177 -14.50 -20.47 -0.68
C GLU A 177 -13.52 -20.92 -1.77
N LEU A 178 -12.70 -20.01 -2.29
CA LEU A 178 -11.74 -20.31 -3.35
C LEU A 178 -10.69 -21.35 -2.93
N VAL A 179 -10.22 -21.28 -1.68
CA VAL A 179 -9.28 -22.28 -1.14
C VAL A 179 -9.95 -23.63 -0.96
N ARG A 180 -11.22 -23.67 -0.53
CA ARG A 180 -11.98 -24.92 -0.42
C ARG A 180 -12.14 -25.59 -1.78
N TRP A 181 -12.50 -24.83 -2.81
CA TRP A 181 -12.64 -25.34 -4.18
C TRP A 181 -11.33 -25.92 -4.73
N ARG A 182 -10.19 -25.25 -4.51
CA ARG A 182 -8.87 -25.74 -4.96
C ARG A 182 -8.38 -27.02 -4.27
N ARG A 183 -8.97 -27.41 -3.12
CA ARG A 183 -8.64 -28.66 -2.43
C ARG A 183 -9.55 -29.83 -2.81
N ALA A 184 -10.68 -29.55 -3.44
CA ALA A 184 -11.71 -30.54 -3.77
C ALA A 184 -11.64 -31.05 -5.22
N GLY A 185 -10.88 -30.37 -6.09
CA GLY A 185 -10.54 -30.82 -7.45
C GLY A 185 -9.06 -31.20 -7.53
#